data_AF-A0AAU6UQR7-F1
#
_entry.id   AF-A0AAU6UQR7-F1
#
_cell.length_a   1.000
_cell.length_b   1.000
_cell.length_c   1.000
_cell.angle_alpha   90.00
_cell.angle_beta   90.00
_cell.angle_gamma   90.00
#
_symmetry.space_group_name_H-M   'P 1'
#
loop_
_entity.id
_entity.type
_entity.pdbx_description
1 polymer ?
#
loop_
_entity_poly.entity_id
_entity_poly.type
_entity_poly.pdbx_seq_one_letter_code
_entity_poly.pdbx_strand_id
1 'polypeptide(L)'
;MRNKLVLPAVMMVLLCVATVTQAQSSSDTVTAQDVKKETKELVATLKQYSSSQREQAIKDAEVALEKLDGRIDDLESRVDRNWDSMSEATREQARVNLKMLRKQRNELAEWYGSFKNSSESAWEQMKSGFSDAYQELSTSWEKAKAEYDDTAN
;
A
#
# COMPACT_ATOMS: atom_id res chain seq x y z
N MET A 1 -9.60 -17.95 -46.93
CA MET A 1 -9.10 -18.72 -45.77
C MET A 1 -7.64 -18.33 -45.59
N ARG A 2 -7.08 -17.94 -44.44
CA ARG A 2 -7.50 -17.89 -43.04
C ARG A 2 -6.54 -16.92 -42.34
N ASN A 3 -7.13 -16.01 -41.58
CA ASN A 3 -6.69 -15.39 -40.33
C ASN A 3 -5.34 -14.64 -40.22
N LYS A 4 -5.51 -13.34 -39.96
CA LYS A 4 -4.61 -12.45 -39.23
C LYS A 4 -4.34 -13.02 -37.82
N LEU A 5 -3.10 -12.92 -37.35
CA LEU A 5 -2.79 -12.89 -35.92
C LEU A 5 -1.68 -11.86 -35.70
N VAL A 6 -2.10 -10.66 -35.28
CA VAL A 6 -1.24 -9.64 -34.70
C VAL A 6 -1.08 -10.07 -33.24
N LEU A 7 0.10 -10.60 -32.87
CA LEU A 7 0.42 -10.84 -31.46
C LEU A 7 0.71 -9.48 -30.80
N PRO A 8 0.00 -9.07 -29.73
CA PRO A 8 0.46 -7.97 -28.91
C PRO A 8 1.68 -8.44 -28.10
N ALA A 9 2.78 -7.71 -28.26
CA ALA A 9 4.00 -7.88 -27.50
C ALA A 9 3.71 -7.68 -26.00
N VAL A 10 3.71 -8.78 -25.24
CA VAL A 10 3.74 -8.74 -23.79
C VAL A 10 5.13 -8.25 -23.40
N MET A 11 5.21 -6.98 -23.03
CA MET A 11 6.42 -6.33 -22.54
C MET A 11 6.73 -6.88 -21.15
N MET A 12 7.54 -7.93 -21.12
CA MET A 12 8.10 -8.53 -19.91
C MET A 12 9.10 -7.52 -19.32
N VAL A 13 8.71 -6.82 -18.25
CA VAL A 13 9.61 -5.94 -17.50
C VAL A 13 10.65 -6.83 -16.80
N LEU A 14 11.85 -6.88 -17.38
CA LEU A 14 13.01 -7.52 -16.77
C LEU A 14 13.36 -6.82 -15.46
N LEU A 15 13.33 -7.60 -14.37
CA LEU A 15 13.86 -7.23 -13.07
C LEU A 15 15.40 -7.22 -13.14
N CYS A 16 15.99 -6.05 -13.38
CA CYS A 16 17.44 -5.86 -13.30
C CYS A 16 17.88 -5.79 -11.84
N VAL A 17 18.44 -6.88 -11.33
CA VAL A 17 19.22 -6.90 -10.09
C VAL A 17 20.55 -6.22 -10.36
N ALA A 18 20.68 -4.96 -9.97
CA ALA A 18 21.97 -4.27 -9.87
C ALA A 18 22.34 -4.14 -8.39
N THR A 19 23.34 -4.90 -7.96
CA THR A 19 24.03 -4.72 -6.68
C THR A 19 24.75 -3.37 -6.70
N VAL A 20 24.26 -2.41 -5.92
CA VAL A 20 25.01 -1.21 -5.55
C VAL A 20 25.09 -1.16 -4.03
N THR A 21 26.25 -1.57 -3.52
CA THR A 21 26.77 -1.19 -2.23
C THR A 21 26.99 0.32 -2.19
N GLN A 22 26.14 1.04 -1.46
CA GLN A 22 26.48 2.31 -0.80
C GLN A 22 25.80 2.37 0.56
N ALA A 23 26.62 2.34 1.62
CA ALA A 23 26.22 2.76 2.95
C ALA A 23 26.11 4.28 2.94
N GLN A 24 24.90 4.80 2.72
CA GLN A 24 24.50 6.14 3.13
C GLN A 24 23.46 5.96 4.24
N SER A 25 23.85 6.31 5.46
CA SER A 25 22.93 6.54 6.56
C SER A 25 22.22 7.89 6.34
N SER A 26 21.41 7.97 5.29
CA SER A 26 20.27 8.88 5.26
C SER A 26 19.13 8.16 5.97
N SER A 27 18.53 8.79 6.97
CA SER A 27 17.24 8.36 7.50
C SER A 27 16.18 8.56 6.41
N ASP A 28 16.17 7.72 5.37
CA ASP A 28 15.17 7.70 4.31
C ASP A 28 13.85 7.17 4.89
N THR A 29 13.28 7.96 5.80
CA THR A 29 11.98 7.72 6.39
C THR A 29 10.96 7.93 5.29
N VAL A 30 10.17 6.88 5.00
CA VAL A 30 9.06 6.98 4.06
C VAL A 30 8.16 8.15 4.44
N THR A 31 7.92 9.04 3.48
CA THR A 31 7.11 10.24 3.69
C THR A 31 5.64 9.97 3.39
N ALA A 32 4.75 10.84 3.91
CA ALA A 32 3.34 10.91 3.55
C ALA A 32 3.13 10.88 2.02
N GLN A 33 3.96 11.60 1.27
CA GLN A 33 3.84 11.71 -0.18
C GLN A 33 4.24 10.44 -0.93
N ASP A 34 5.18 9.66 -0.39
CA ASP A 34 5.60 8.40 -1.02
C ASP A 34 4.47 7.38 -1.02
N VAL A 35 3.81 7.20 0.13
CA VAL A 35 2.65 6.30 0.24
C VAL A 35 1.51 6.78 -0.65
N LYS A 36 1.21 8.09 -0.66
CA LYS A 36 0.20 8.68 -1.54
C LYS A 36 0.45 8.36 -3.02
N LYS A 37 1.70 8.51 -3.46
CA LYS A 37 2.10 8.29 -4.85
C LYS A 37 1.94 6.81 -5.22
N GLU A 38 2.45 5.92 -4.40
CA GLU A 38 2.38 4.48 -4.64
C GLU A 38 0.94 3.97 -4.63
N THR A 39 0.09 4.50 -3.76
CA THR A 39 -1.35 4.23 -3.77
C THR A 39 -1.98 4.62 -5.10
N LYS A 40 -1.67 5.80 -5.63
CA LYS A 40 -2.20 6.24 -6.93
C LYS A 40 -1.73 5.33 -8.07
N GLU A 41 -0.46 4.93 -8.06
CA GLU A 41 0.13 4.03 -9.06
C GLU A 41 -0.50 2.65 -9.00
N LEU A 42 -0.70 2.08 -7.81
CA LEU A 42 -1.38 0.80 -7.61
C LEU A 42 -2.82 0.88 -8.12
N VAL A 43 -3.60 1.87 -7.69
CA VAL A 43 -5.00 2.03 -8.10
C VAL A 43 -5.11 2.20 -9.61
N ALA A 44 -4.22 2.98 -10.22
CA ALA A 44 -4.18 3.15 -11.67
C ALA A 44 -3.86 1.83 -12.38
N THR A 45 -2.92 1.04 -11.85
CA THR A 45 -2.53 -0.27 -12.39
C THR A 45 -3.69 -1.26 -12.28
N LEU A 46 -4.29 -1.39 -11.10
CA LEU A 46 -5.43 -2.29 -10.87
C LEU A 46 -6.62 -1.95 -11.76
N LYS A 47 -6.90 -0.67 -12.00
CA LYS A 47 -7.97 -0.26 -12.93
C LYS A 47 -7.80 -0.82 -14.34
N GLN A 48 -6.56 -1.03 -14.81
CA GLN A 48 -6.30 -1.57 -16.14
C GLN A 48 -6.50 -3.09 -16.24
N TYR A 49 -6.46 -3.81 -15.12
CA TYR A 49 -6.58 -5.26 -15.15
C TYR A 49 -8.01 -5.73 -15.40
N SER A 50 -8.16 -6.56 -16.43
CA SER A 50 -9.40 -7.28 -16.72
C SER A 50 -9.53 -8.57 -15.89
N SER A 51 -10.69 -9.22 -16.00
CA SER A 51 -10.95 -10.54 -15.40
C SER A 51 -10.08 -11.67 -15.94
N SER A 52 -9.36 -11.47 -17.04
CA SER A 52 -8.40 -12.46 -17.54
C SER A 52 -7.00 -12.29 -16.92
N GLN A 53 -6.72 -11.14 -16.30
CA GLN A 53 -5.42 -10.79 -15.69
C GLN A 53 -5.44 -10.88 -14.16
N ARG A 54 -6.43 -11.59 -13.60
CA ARG A 54 -6.72 -11.60 -12.16
C ARG A 54 -5.57 -12.06 -11.30
N GLU A 55 -4.90 -13.13 -11.70
CA GLU A 55 -3.76 -13.67 -10.95
C GLU A 55 -2.64 -12.64 -10.83
N GLN A 56 -2.37 -11.88 -11.89
CA GLN A 56 -1.36 -10.82 -11.86
C GLN A 56 -1.80 -9.67 -10.96
N ALA A 57 -3.05 -9.23 -11.06
CA ALA A 57 -3.60 -8.18 -10.22
C ALA A 57 -3.56 -8.55 -8.72
N ILE A 58 -3.82 -9.82 -8.38
CA ILE A 58 -3.74 -10.35 -7.02
C ILE A 58 -2.29 -10.30 -6.50
N LYS A 59 -1.31 -10.67 -7.32
CA LYS A 59 0.12 -10.61 -6.96
C LYS A 59 0.58 -9.17 -6.74
N ASP A 60 0.21 -8.25 -7.63
CA ASP A 60 0.59 -6.84 -7.50
C ASP A 60 -0.04 -6.23 -6.23
N ALA A 61 -1.29 -6.58 -5.92
CA ALA A 61 -1.95 -6.19 -4.68
C ALA A 61 -1.27 -6.79 -3.44
N GLU A 62 -0.86 -8.06 -3.48
CA GLU A 62 -0.14 -8.73 -2.39
C GLU A 62 1.20 -8.04 -2.08
N VAL A 63 2.00 -7.74 -3.11
CA VAL A 63 3.27 -7.01 -2.96
C VAL A 63 3.05 -5.62 -2.36
N ALA A 64 1.99 -4.91 -2.80
CA ALA A 64 1.67 -3.60 -2.26
C ALA A 64 1.23 -3.67 -0.79
N LEU A 65 0.46 -4.69 -0.42
CA LEU A 65 0.04 -4.94 0.98
C LEU A 65 1.22 -5.23 1.88
N GLU A 66 2.14 -6.11 1.47
CA GLU A 66 3.34 -6.43 2.25
C GLU A 66 4.19 -5.18 2.51
N LYS A 67 4.34 -4.33 1.49
CA LYS A 67 5.07 -3.06 1.61
C LYS A 67 4.36 -2.09 2.56
N LEU A 68 3.03 -2.04 2.52
CA LEU A 68 2.24 -1.17 3.37
C LEU A 68 2.26 -1.64 4.84
N ASP A 69 2.14 -2.95 5.08
CA ASP A 69 2.25 -3.54 6.41
C ASP A 69 3.61 -3.22 7.03
N GLY A 70 4.72 -3.39 6.30
CA GLY A 70 6.05 -3.03 6.79
C GLY A 70 6.21 -1.54 7.14
N ARG A 71 5.48 -0.65 6.49
CA ARG A 71 5.46 0.80 6.81
C ARG A 71 4.64 1.13 8.04
N ILE A 72 3.56 0.39 8.28
CA ILE A 72 2.77 0.52 9.51
C ILE A 72 3.63 0.05 10.69
N ASP A 73 4.30 -1.10 10.56
CA ASP A 73 5.18 -1.65 11.60
C ASP A 73 6.34 -0.70 11.95
N ASP A 74 6.95 -0.08 10.94
CA ASP A 74 8.01 0.91 11.14
C ASP A 74 7.51 2.20 11.81
N LEU A 75 6.30 2.66 11.48
CA LEU A 75 5.66 3.78 12.18
C LEU A 75 5.34 3.43 13.64
N GLU A 76 4.76 2.26 13.90
CA GLU A 76 4.48 1.77 15.26
C GLU A 76 5.78 1.69 16.08
N SER A 77 6.83 1.10 15.50
CA SER A 77 8.13 0.98 16.15
C SER A 77 8.77 2.35 16.45
N ARG A 78 8.58 3.34 15.58
CA ARG A 78 9.03 4.73 15.84
C ARG A 78 8.27 5.38 16.98
N VAL A 79 6.95 5.15 17.05
CA VAL A 79 6.13 5.66 18.16
C VAL A 79 6.61 5.05 19.47
N ASP A 80 6.81 3.73 19.51
CA ASP A 80 7.26 3.01 20.70
C ASP A 80 8.66 3.45 21.16
N ARG A 81 9.62 3.59 20.24
CA ARG A 81 10.99 4.04 20.57
C ARG A 81 11.05 5.45 21.16
N ASN A 82 10.16 6.34 20.71
CA ASN A 82 10.13 7.73 21.16
C ASN A 82 9.09 7.97 22.26
N TRP A 83 8.44 6.91 22.75
CA TRP A 83 7.32 7.00 23.67
C TRP A 83 7.65 7.81 24.92
N ASP A 84 8.79 7.53 25.56
CA ASP A 84 9.19 8.19 26.81
C ASP A 84 9.52 9.67 26.65
N SER A 85 9.96 10.09 25.47
CA SER A 85 10.24 11.50 25.14
C SER A 85 9.00 12.31 24.72
N MET A 86 7.88 11.66 24.42
CA MET A 86 6.66 12.34 23.98
C MET A 86 5.88 12.99 25.13
N SER A 87 5.21 14.10 24.81
CA SER A 87 4.20 14.69 25.68
C SER A 87 2.99 13.75 25.83
N GLU A 88 2.19 13.94 26.89
CA GLU A 88 0.95 13.17 27.09
C GLU A 88 -0.03 13.36 25.93
N ALA A 89 -0.15 14.59 25.40
CA ALA A 89 -1.00 14.90 24.25
C ALA A 89 -0.53 14.15 22.99
N THR A 90 0.78 14.15 22.72
CA THR A 90 1.39 13.43 21.59
C THR A 90 1.14 11.92 21.69
N ARG A 91 1.30 11.35 22.90
CA ARG A 91 1.04 9.92 23.16
C ARG A 91 -0.42 9.55 22.89
N GLU A 92 -1.36 10.39 23.29
CA GLU A 92 -2.78 10.14 23.07
C GLU A 92 -3.15 10.21 21.59
N GLN A 93 -2.66 11.22 20.87
CA GLN A 93 -2.84 11.32 19.42
C GLN A 93 -2.24 10.11 18.69
N ALA A 94 -1.02 9.70 19.06
CA ALA A 94 -0.38 8.52 18.48
C ALA A 94 -1.23 7.26 18.68
N ARG A 95 -1.77 7.04 19.90
CA ARG A 95 -2.67 5.90 20.17
C ARG A 95 -3.92 5.91 19.30
N VAL A 96 -4.58 7.07 19.18
CA VAL A 96 -5.77 7.23 18.34
C VAL A 96 -5.46 6.90 16.89
N ASN A 97 -4.36 7.43 16.35
CA ASN A 97 -3.96 7.23 14.97
C ASN A 97 -3.56 5.78 14.68
N LEU A 98 -2.76 5.16 15.54
CA LEU A 98 -2.38 3.75 15.39
C LEU A 98 -3.60 2.82 15.48
N LYS A 99 -4.57 3.12 16.37
CA LYS A 99 -5.82 2.38 16.44
C LYS A 99 -6.63 2.50 15.15
N MET A 100 -6.70 3.69 14.56
CA MET A 100 -7.37 3.91 13.28
C MET A 100 -6.68 3.14 12.15
N LEU A 101 -5.34 3.19 12.09
CA LEU A 101 -4.55 2.45 11.10
C LEU A 101 -4.81 0.94 11.16
N ARG A 102 -4.79 0.37 12.37
CA ARG A 102 -5.09 -1.06 12.56
C ARG A 102 -6.50 -1.42 12.11
N LYS A 103 -7.49 -0.56 12.36
CA LYS A 103 -8.87 -0.77 11.87
C LYS A 103 -8.90 -0.79 10.34
N GLN A 104 -8.29 0.20 9.71
CA GLN A 104 -8.24 0.34 8.25
C GLN A 104 -7.46 -0.81 7.59
N ARG A 105 -6.39 -1.31 8.23
CA ARG A 105 -5.65 -2.49 7.77
C ARG A 105 -6.55 -3.72 7.80
N ASN A 106 -7.31 -3.93 8.87
CA ASN A 106 -8.23 -5.06 8.95
C ASN A 106 -9.32 -5.00 7.86
N GLU A 107 -9.91 -3.83 7.64
CA GLU A 107 -10.88 -3.61 6.55
C GLU A 107 -10.26 -3.90 5.17
N LEU A 108 -9.03 -3.44 4.93
CA LEU A 108 -8.29 -3.73 3.71
C LEU A 108 -8.01 -5.23 3.52
N ALA A 109 -7.72 -5.96 4.60
CA ALA A 109 -7.50 -7.39 4.55
C ALA A 109 -8.78 -8.17 4.16
N GLU A 110 -9.95 -7.74 4.66
CA GLU A 110 -11.25 -8.29 4.27
C GLU A 110 -11.54 -8.04 2.78
N TRP A 111 -11.28 -6.82 2.31
CA TRP A 111 -11.42 -6.47 0.90
C TRP A 111 -10.45 -7.22 0.01
N TYR A 112 -9.20 -7.41 0.44
CA TYR A 112 -8.21 -8.21 -0.28
C TYR A 112 -8.66 -9.67 -0.40
N GLY A 113 -9.17 -10.27 0.69
CA GLY A 113 -9.73 -11.61 0.66
C GLY A 113 -10.88 -11.74 -0.33
N SER A 114 -11.78 -10.75 -0.36
CA SER A 114 -12.91 -10.70 -1.29
C SER A 114 -12.48 -10.52 -2.74
N PHE A 115 -11.49 -9.66 -2.97
CA PHE A 115 -10.88 -9.42 -4.29
C PHE A 115 -10.15 -10.65 -4.83
N LYS A 116 -9.32 -11.30 -4.00
CA LYS A 116 -8.59 -12.52 -4.34
C LYS A 116 -9.51 -13.66 -4.74
N ASN A 117 -10.63 -13.82 -4.03
CA ASN A 117 -11.58 -14.92 -4.22
C ASN A 117 -12.78 -14.56 -5.12
N SER A 118 -12.77 -13.42 -5.79
CA SER A 118 -13.93 -12.97 -6.56
C SER A 118 -14.28 -13.93 -7.71
N SER A 119 -15.49 -13.86 -8.25
CA SER A 119 -15.78 -14.45 -9.56
C SER A 119 -15.34 -13.49 -10.68
N GLU A 120 -15.38 -13.96 -11.93
CA GLU A 120 -15.26 -13.08 -13.10
C GLU A 120 -16.38 -12.03 -13.14
N SER A 121 -17.62 -12.43 -12.84
CA SER A 121 -18.77 -11.53 -12.82
C SER A 121 -18.70 -10.47 -11.72
N ALA A 122 -18.02 -10.75 -10.60
CA ALA A 122 -17.84 -9.83 -9.48
C ALA A 122 -16.50 -9.06 -9.54
N TRP A 123 -15.66 -9.32 -10.55
CA TRP A 123 -14.29 -8.84 -10.62
C TRP A 123 -14.18 -7.32 -10.45
N GLU A 124 -14.91 -6.56 -11.27
CA GLU A 124 -14.83 -5.10 -11.27
C GLU A 124 -15.29 -4.49 -9.94
N GLN A 125 -16.35 -5.03 -9.34
CA GLN A 125 -16.85 -4.56 -8.05
C GLN A 125 -15.84 -4.81 -6.94
N MET A 126 -15.26 -6.01 -6.87
CA MET A 126 -14.30 -6.36 -5.82
C MET A 126 -12.97 -5.63 -5.99
N LYS A 127 -12.53 -5.43 -7.24
CA LYS A 127 -11.34 -4.63 -7.59
C LYS A 127 -11.48 -3.17 -7.17
N SER A 128 -12.66 -2.59 -7.40
CA SER A 128 -12.97 -1.22 -6.95
C SER A 128 -12.96 -1.15 -5.42
N GLY A 129 -13.68 -2.04 -4.74
CA GLY A 129 -13.75 -2.01 -3.27
C GLY A 129 -12.39 -2.19 -2.59
N PHE A 130 -11.52 -3.08 -3.12
CA PHE A 130 -10.14 -3.18 -2.67
C PHE A 130 -9.33 -1.89 -2.91
N SER A 131 -9.48 -1.28 -4.09
CA SER A 131 -8.79 -0.02 -4.41
C SER A 131 -9.22 1.11 -3.47
N ASP A 132 -10.51 1.21 -3.17
CA ASP A 132 -11.08 2.21 -2.28
C ASP A 132 -10.57 2.02 -0.84
N ALA A 133 -10.62 0.79 -0.32
CA ALA A 133 -10.10 0.47 1.02
C ALA A 133 -8.58 0.76 1.13
N TYR A 134 -7.81 0.49 0.08
CA TYR A 134 -6.38 0.81 0.05
C TYR A 134 -6.14 2.33 0.11
N GLN A 135 -6.96 3.11 -0.60
CA GLN A 135 -6.92 4.58 -0.55
C GLN A 135 -7.30 5.14 0.83
N GLU A 136 -8.27 4.55 1.52
CA GLU A 136 -8.68 4.95 2.87
C GLU A 136 -7.57 4.67 3.90
N LEU A 137 -6.92 3.51 3.82
CA LEU A 137 -5.76 3.20 4.66
C LEU A 137 -4.58 4.13 4.36
N SER A 138 -4.27 4.38 3.09
CA SER A 138 -3.24 5.35 2.67
C SER A 138 -3.49 6.73 3.26
N THR A 139 -4.74 7.21 3.22
CA THR A 139 -5.12 8.51 3.79
C THR A 139 -4.95 8.54 5.30
N SER A 140 -5.31 7.45 5.99
CA SER A 140 -5.13 7.31 7.43
C SER A 140 -3.65 7.29 7.82
N TRP A 141 -2.80 6.66 7.00
CA TRP A 141 -1.36 6.66 7.18
C TRP A 141 -0.73 8.04 6.95
N GLU A 142 -1.13 8.75 5.89
CA GLU A 142 -0.71 10.13 5.64
C GLU A 142 -1.00 11.03 6.83
N LYS A 143 -2.22 10.92 7.39
CA LYS A 143 -2.63 11.66 8.58
C LYS A 143 -1.80 11.28 9.80
N ALA A 144 -1.67 9.99 10.10
CA ALA A 144 -0.90 9.50 11.23
C ALA A 144 0.56 9.95 11.18
N LYS A 145 1.18 9.89 10.00
CA LYS A 145 2.57 10.32 9.79
C LYS A 145 2.73 11.83 9.93
N ALA A 146 1.83 12.62 9.34
CA ALA A 146 1.87 14.09 9.44
C ALA A 146 1.71 14.58 10.87
N GLU A 147 0.72 14.05 11.62
CA GLU A 147 0.51 14.42 13.01
C GLU A 147 1.65 13.97 13.92
N TYR A 148 2.23 12.79 13.66
CA TYR A 148 3.43 12.33 14.35
C TYR A 148 4.63 13.26 14.12
N ASP A 149 4.89 13.66 12.87
CA ASP A 149 6.02 14.54 12.54
C ASP A 149 5.85 15.98 13.06
N ASP A 150 4.62 16.49 13.08
CA ASP A 150 4.29 17.84 13.57
C ASP A 150 4.45 17.94 15.09
N THR A 151 4.11 16.87 15.82
CA THR A 151 4.10 16.84 17.30
C THR A 151 5.36 16.23 17.93
N ALA A 152 6.25 15.66 17.12
CA ALA A 152 7.55 15.13 17.55
C ALA A 152 8.72 16.13 17.39
N ASN A 153 8.47 17.31 16.80
CA ASN A 153 9.43 18.40 16.65
C ASN A 153 9.31 19.47 17.74
#